data_AF-A0A3A8G6A7-F1
#
_entry.id   AF-A0A3A8G6A7-F1
#
_cell.length_a   1.000
_cell.length_b   1.000
_cell.length_c   1.000
_cell.angle_alpha   90.00
_cell.angle_beta   90.00
_cell.angle_gamma   90.00
#
_symmetry.space_group_name_H-M   'P 1'
#
loop_
_entity.id
_entity.type
_entity.pdbx_description
1 polymer ?
#
loop_
_entity_poly.entity_id
_entity_poly.type
_entity_poly.pdbx_seq_one_letter_code
_entity_poly.pdbx_strand_id
1 'polypeptide(L)'
;MSADLDRLMRQYRECARHVWNTYFQPLEDGWHEFINVEQSLFHGLVLVQAGMENSRPDGSGLVEAIRVRPCFPPVGHLEVFHAKTPSPEVREVPWHQGRLKPGEMDLRFQGFFDWANLDDPQDYRFVRARVFATEQPELEGCDVLLEYSAVTFEDARR
;
A
#
# COMPACT_ATOMS: atom_id res chain seq x y z
N MET A 1 22.12 10.94 -4.32
CA MET A 1 21.96 9.47 -4.27
C MET A 1 20.47 9.17 -4.35
N SER A 2 20.03 8.23 -5.18
CA SER A 2 18.64 7.78 -5.13
C SER A 2 18.45 6.98 -3.84
N ALA A 3 17.44 7.32 -3.05
CA ALA A 3 17.08 6.48 -1.91
C ALA A 3 16.60 5.13 -2.42
N ASP A 4 17.07 4.06 -1.78
CA ASP A 4 16.60 2.69 -2.02
C ASP A 4 15.21 2.55 -1.36
N LEU A 5 14.16 2.82 -2.15
CA LEU A 5 12.79 2.90 -1.63
C LEU A 5 12.26 1.52 -1.21
N ASP A 6 12.65 0.44 -1.88
CA ASP A 6 12.33 -0.93 -1.47
C ASP A 6 12.85 -1.23 -0.07
N ARG A 7 14.10 -0.85 0.23
CA ARG A 7 14.66 -1.03 1.57
C ARG A 7 13.91 -0.20 2.61
N LEU A 8 13.57 1.06 2.31
CA LEU A 8 12.84 1.92 3.25
C LEU A 8 11.43 1.38 3.53
N MET A 9 10.71 0.97 2.48
CA MET A 9 9.38 0.38 2.58
C MET A 9 9.40 -0.92 3.39
N ARG A 10 10.40 -1.78 3.19
CA ARG A 10 10.61 -2.99 3.99
C ARG A 10 10.83 -2.67 5.47
N GLN A 11 11.69 -1.69 5.75
CA GLN A 11 12.00 -1.27 7.13
C GLN A 11 10.77 -0.71 7.83
N TYR A 12 10.03 0.16 7.14
CA TYR A 12 8.77 0.69 7.63
C TYR A 12 7.75 -0.44 7.90
N ARG A 13 7.54 -1.35 6.93
CA ARG A 13 6.60 -2.48 7.07
C ARG A 13 6.90 -3.31 8.30
N GLU A 14 8.15 -3.74 8.48
CA GLU A 14 8.53 -4.57 9.64
C GLU A 14 8.48 -3.81 10.95
N CYS A 15 8.85 -2.52 10.95
CA CYS A 15 8.78 -1.68 12.15
C CYS A 15 7.32 -1.48 12.59
N ALA A 16 6.44 -1.05 11.68
CA ALA A 16 5.02 -0.87 11.97
C ALA A 16 4.39 -2.18 12.45
N ARG A 17 4.69 -3.30 11.77
CA ARG A 17 4.20 -4.63 12.14
C ARG A 17 4.62 -5.02 13.56
N HIS A 18 5.89 -4.83 13.88
CA HIS A 18 6.42 -5.15 15.20
C HIS A 18 5.80 -4.26 16.29
N VAL A 19 5.69 -2.96 16.03
CA VAL A 19 5.12 -2.00 16.98
C VAL A 19 3.65 -2.33 17.26
N TRP A 20 2.86 -2.56 16.20
CA TRP A 20 1.47 -2.99 16.33
C TRP A 20 1.34 -4.26 17.15
N ASN A 21 1.93 -5.37 16.69
CA ASN A 21 1.76 -6.70 17.27
C ASN A 21 2.28 -6.81 18.71
N THR A 22 3.23 -5.96 19.11
CA THR A 22 3.86 -6.03 20.43
C THR A 22 3.21 -5.09 21.44
N TYR A 23 2.85 -3.88 21.03
CA TYR A 23 2.47 -2.81 21.97
C TYR A 23 1.01 -2.39 21.85
N PHE A 24 0.43 -2.41 20.64
CA PHE A 24 -0.90 -1.84 20.41
C PHE A 24 -1.99 -2.90 20.29
N GLN A 25 -1.73 -4.01 19.61
CA GLN A 25 -2.69 -5.11 19.45
C GLN A 25 -3.28 -5.62 20.78
N PRO A 26 -2.54 -5.70 21.91
CA PRO A 26 -3.11 -6.13 23.19
C PRO A 26 -3.99 -5.08 23.90
N LEU A 27 -4.05 -3.84 23.40
CA LEU A 27 -4.82 -2.75 24.01
C LEU A 27 -6.26 -2.77 23.51
N GLU A 28 -7.21 -2.45 24.40
CA GLU A 28 -8.65 -2.43 24.09
C GLU A 28 -9.03 -1.45 22.96
N ASP A 29 -8.28 -0.36 22.79
CA ASP A 29 -8.44 0.60 21.70
C ASP A 29 -7.12 0.86 20.95
N GLY A 30 -6.30 -0.19 20.82
CA GLY A 30 -4.96 -0.09 20.24
C GLY A 30 -4.94 0.48 18.83
N TRP A 31 -5.99 0.21 18.03
CA TRP A 31 -6.10 0.71 16.66
C TRP A 31 -6.15 2.23 16.57
N HIS A 32 -7.01 2.90 17.34
CA HIS A 32 -7.13 4.37 17.29
C HIS A 32 -5.82 5.05 17.69
N GLU A 33 -5.12 4.51 18.68
CA GLU A 33 -3.82 5.01 19.12
C GLU A 33 -2.71 4.74 18.10
N PHE A 34 -2.75 3.59 17.41
CA PHE A 34 -1.72 3.19 16.48
C PHE A 34 -1.72 3.99 15.17
N ILE A 35 -2.87 4.46 14.67
CA ILE A 35 -2.97 5.20 13.40
C ILE A 35 -1.97 6.36 13.33
N ASN A 36 -1.88 7.17 14.40
CA ASN A 36 -0.97 8.31 14.44
C ASN A 36 0.51 7.89 14.50
N VAL A 37 0.78 6.75 15.15
CA VAL A 37 2.11 6.16 15.23
C VAL A 37 2.53 5.62 13.87
N GLU A 38 1.67 4.87 13.19
CA GLU A 38 1.91 4.35 11.85
C GLU A 38 2.22 5.47 10.85
N GLN A 39 1.43 6.54 10.86
CA GLN A 39 1.69 7.73 10.03
C GLN A 39 3.06 8.36 10.32
N SER A 40 3.42 8.46 11.60
CA SER A 40 4.72 9.01 12.02
C SER A 40 5.89 8.10 11.61
N LEU A 41 5.71 6.78 11.72
CA LEU A 41 6.68 5.79 11.26
C LEU A 41 6.87 5.89 9.75
N PHE A 42 5.79 5.96 8.97
CA PHE A 42 5.88 6.11 7.52
C PHE A 42 6.58 7.41 7.12
N HIS A 43 6.20 8.53 7.74
CA HIS A 43 6.81 9.83 7.48
C HIS A 43 8.32 9.82 7.77
N GLY A 44 8.72 9.34 8.95
CA GLY A 44 10.12 9.36 9.39
C GLY A 44 11.00 8.33 8.67
N LEU A 45 10.50 7.11 8.46
CA LEU A 45 11.28 6.00 7.92
C LEU A 45 11.27 5.95 6.39
N VAL A 46 10.22 6.47 5.74
CA VAL A 46 10.11 6.47 4.27
C VAL A 46 10.25 7.88 3.72
N LEU A 47 9.32 8.79 4.03
CA LEU A 47 9.24 10.08 3.34
C LEU A 47 10.47 10.95 3.58
N VAL A 48 10.88 11.16 4.83
CA VAL A 48 12.07 11.96 5.16
C VAL A 48 13.34 11.33 4.58
N GLN A 49 13.50 10.01 4.71
CA GLN A 49 14.69 9.30 4.20
C GLN A 49 14.77 9.31 2.66
N ALA A 50 13.63 9.38 1.98
CA ALA A 50 13.54 9.48 0.53
C ALA A 50 13.59 10.93 0.00
N GLY A 51 13.66 11.95 0.88
CA GLY A 51 13.56 13.36 0.50
C GLY A 51 12.19 13.70 -0.11
N MET A 52 11.14 13.12 0.45
CA MET A 52 9.72 13.22 0.09
C MET A 52 8.89 13.82 1.23
N GLU A 53 9.49 14.60 2.13
CA GLU A 53 8.83 15.11 3.34
C GLU A 53 7.58 15.98 3.06
N ASN A 54 7.50 16.55 1.86
CA ASN A 54 6.36 17.34 1.40
C ASN A 54 5.28 16.50 0.68
N SER A 55 5.54 15.23 0.38
CA SER A 55 4.64 14.31 -0.33
C SER A 55 3.76 13.53 0.65
N ARG A 56 3.01 14.26 1.48
CA ARG A 56 2.13 13.65 2.49
C ARG A 56 1.00 12.84 1.84
N PRO A 57 0.55 11.75 2.48
CA PRO A 57 -0.65 11.05 2.04
C PRO A 57 -1.85 12.00 1.98
N ASP A 58 -2.72 11.83 0.99
CA ASP A 58 -4.00 12.54 0.93
C ASP A 58 -5.01 11.97 1.95
N GLY A 59 -6.24 12.49 1.96
CA GLY A 59 -7.31 12.01 2.86
C GLY A 59 -7.72 10.55 2.64
N SER A 60 -7.30 9.92 1.54
CA SER A 60 -7.49 8.49 1.25
C SER A 60 -6.27 7.63 1.59
N GLY A 61 -5.17 8.25 2.05
CA GLY A 61 -3.88 7.59 2.28
C GLY A 61 -3.01 7.51 1.03
N LEU A 62 -3.44 8.07 -0.10
CA LEU A 62 -2.71 8.00 -1.36
C LEU A 62 -1.42 8.81 -1.29
N VAL A 63 -0.31 8.19 -1.70
CA VAL A 63 1.01 8.82 -1.77
C VAL A 63 1.46 8.86 -3.23
N GLU A 64 1.09 9.92 -3.95
CA GLU A 64 1.36 10.05 -5.39
C GLU A 64 2.86 9.97 -5.75
N ALA A 65 3.73 10.38 -4.82
CA ALA A 65 5.18 10.35 -5.00
C ALA A 65 5.78 8.94 -5.03
N ILE A 66 5.03 7.90 -4.63
CA ILE A 66 5.50 6.51 -4.60
C ILE A 66 4.75 5.70 -5.64
N ARG A 67 5.47 5.25 -6.67
CA ARG A 67 4.96 4.32 -7.67
C ARG A 67 5.18 2.88 -7.20
N VAL A 68 4.17 2.03 -7.41
CA VAL A 68 4.26 0.58 -7.19
C VAL A 68 4.49 -0.10 -8.54
N ARG A 69 5.50 -0.95 -8.62
CA ARG A 69 5.86 -1.71 -9.83
C ARG A 69 5.66 -3.20 -9.60
N PRO A 70 4.68 -3.83 -10.25
CA PRO A 70 4.48 -5.25 -10.10
C PRO A 70 5.60 -6.07 -10.77
N CYS A 71 6.06 -7.09 -10.08
CA CYS A 71 7.06 -8.04 -10.56
C CYS A 71 6.34 -9.30 -11.06
N PHE A 72 6.15 -9.40 -12.39
CA PHE A 72 5.39 -10.48 -12.98
C PHE A 72 6.17 -11.81 -12.98
N PRO A 73 5.56 -12.92 -12.51
CA PRO A 73 6.15 -14.25 -12.63
C PRO A 73 6.14 -14.74 -14.09
N PRO A 74 6.90 -15.81 -14.42
CA PRO A 74 6.94 -16.38 -15.78
C PRO A 74 5.58 -16.82 -16.35
N VAL A 75 4.59 -17.08 -15.49
CA VAL A 75 3.21 -17.41 -15.90
C VAL A 75 2.46 -16.22 -16.53
N GLY A 76 3.04 -15.02 -16.49
CA GLY A 76 2.57 -13.87 -17.27
C GLY A 76 1.34 -13.16 -16.69
N HIS A 77 1.05 -13.34 -15.39
CA HIS A 77 0.07 -12.55 -14.65
C HIS A 77 0.32 -12.60 -13.14
N LEU A 78 -0.27 -11.65 -12.42
CA LEU A 78 -0.38 -11.65 -10.96
C LEU A 78 -1.84 -11.82 -10.56
N GLU A 79 -2.10 -12.68 -9.58
CA GLU A 79 -3.39 -12.72 -8.90
C GLU A 79 -3.49 -11.49 -8.00
N VAL A 80 -4.59 -10.75 -8.12
CA VAL A 80 -4.83 -9.51 -7.36
C VAL A 80 -6.25 -9.50 -6.81
N PHE A 81 -6.46 -8.73 -5.76
CA PHE A 81 -7.81 -8.28 -5.40
C PHE A 81 -7.98 -6.85 -5.88
N HIS A 82 -9.16 -6.50 -6.36
CA HIS A 82 -9.47 -5.14 -6.77
C HIS A 82 -10.87 -4.73 -6.31
N ALA A 83 -11.02 -3.46 -5.99
CA ALA A 83 -12.30 -2.85 -5.64
C ALA A 83 -12.36 -1.44 -6.26
N LYS A 84 -13.55 -1.01 -6.67
CA LYS A 84 -13.74 0.39 -7.06
C LYS A 84 -13.49 1.30 -5.85
N THR A 85 -12.91 2.47 -6.10
CA THR A 85 -12.77 3.48 -5.05
C THR A 85 -14.17 3.84 -4.50
N PRO A 86 -14.39 3.80 -3.18
CA PRO A 86 -15.66 4.15 -2.58
C PRO A 86 -16.11 5.55 -3.00
N SER A 87 -17.39 5.70 -3.31
CA SER A 87 -17.99 7.01 -3.58
C SER A 87 -18.79 7.48 -2.36
N PRO A 88 -19.15 8.77 -2.26
CA PRO A 88 -20.06 9.24 -1.21
C PRO A 88 -21.40 8.48 -1.17
N GLU A 89 -21.81 7.91 -2.31
CA GLU A 89 -23.05 7.17 -2.50
C GLU A 89 -22.91 5.67 -2.16
N VAL A 90 -21.70 5.11 -2.32
CA VAL A 90 -21.39 3.69 -2.08
C VAL A 90 -20.16 3.59 -1.19
N ARG A 91 -20.41 3.41 0.12
CA ARG A 91 -19.35 3.33 1.13
C ARG A 91 -18.65 1.97 1.16
N GLU A 92 -19.37 0.89 0.87
CA GLU A 92 -18.85 -0.47 0.89
C GLU A 92 -18.82 -1.02 -0.54
N VAL A 93 -17.62 -1.27 -1.03
CA VAL A 93 -17.40 -1.88 -2.34
C VAL A 93 -16.78 -3.26 -2.11
N PRO A 94 -17.40 -4.35 -2.62
CA PRO A 94 -16.84 -5.68 -2.44
C PRO A 94 -15.51 -5.81 -3.19
N TRP A 95 -14.58 -6.53 -2.59
CA TRP A 95 -13.33 -6.91 -3.25
C TRP A 95 -13.56 -8.10 -4.19
N HIS A 96 -13.02 -7.99 -5.39
CA HIS A 96 -13.08 -9.03 -6.41
C HIS A 96 -11.69 -9.60 -6.65
N GLN A 97 -11.60 -10.92 -6.77
CA GLN A 97 -10.37 -11.56 -7.25
C GLN A 97 -10.27 -11.41 -8.76
N GLY A 98 -9.08 -11.06 -9.24
CA GLY A 98 -8.80 -10.86 -10.65
C GLY A 98 -7.34 -11.13 -10.99
N ARG A 99 -6.99 -10.83 -12.23
CA ARG A 99 -5.63 -10.99 -12.75
C ARG A 99 -5.12 -9.68 -13.31
N LEU A 100 -3.92 -9.31 -12.90
CA LEU A 100 -3.16 -8.23 -13.50
C LEU A 100 -2.16 -8.83 -14.50
N LYS A 101 -2.14 -8.31 -15.72
CA LYS A 101 -1.23 -8.74 -16.80
C LYS A 101 -0.07 -7.76 -16.93
N PRO A 102 1.08 -8.21 -17.45
CA PRO A 102 2.15 -7.30 -17.86
C PRO A 102 1.63 -6.29 -18.90
N GLY A 103 2.08 -5.05 -18.78
CA GLY A 103 1.70 -3.94 -19.65
C GLY A 103 2.10 -2.61 -19.05
N GLU A 104 1.85 -1.52 -19.76
CA GLU A 104 2.00 -0.19 -19.19
C GLU A 104 0.99 0.01 -18.05
N MET A 105 1.48 0.44 -16.89
CA MET A 105 0.64 0.72 -15.72
C MET A 105 1.22 1.81 -14.83
N ASP A 106 0.32 2.62 -14.28
CA ASP A 106 0.63 3.60 -13.24
C ASP A 106 -0.13 3.26 -11.96
N LEU A 107 0.59 2.65 -11.01
CA LEU A 107 0.07 2.30 -9.69
C LEU A 107 0.70 3.21 -8.64
N ARG A 108 -0.13 3.81 -7.78
CA ARG A 108 0.33 4.69 -6.69
C ARG A 108 0.09 4.05 -5.35
N PHE A 109 1.09 4.09 -4.48
CA PHE A 109 1.01 3.49 -3.15
C PHE A 109 -0.04 4.19 -2.29
N GLN A 110 -0.81 3.41 -1.53
CA GLN A 110 -1.79 3.92 -0.57
C GLN A 110 -1.51 3.41 0.85
N GLY A 111 -0.97 2.21 1.00
CA GLY A 111 -0.71 1.63 2.31
C GLY A 111 -0.35 0.15 2.23
N PHE A 112 0.10 -0.40 3.34
CA PHE A 112 0.07 -1.84 3.52
C PHE A 112 -1.33 -2.25 4.00
N PHE A 113 -1.68 -3.50 3.73
CA PHE A 113 -3.01 -4.03 4.00
C PHE A 113 -2.95 -5.49 4.47
N ASP A 114 -3.88 -5.83 5.36
CA ASP A 114 -4.15 -7.19 5.80
C ASP A 114 -5.67 -7.37 6.00
N TRP A 115 -6.14 -8.62 5.89
CA TRP A 115 -7.51 -9.01 6.21
C TRP A 115 -7.71 -9.32 7.70
N ALA A 116 -6.62 -9.34 8.48
CA ALA A 116 -6.64 -9.46 9.93
C ALA A 116 -7.66 -8.47 10.55
N ASN A 117 -8.42 -8.93 11.53
CA ASN A 117 -9.30 -8.02 12.28
C ASN A 117 -8.46 -7.04 13.12
N LEU A 118 -9.11 -6.01 13.65
CA LEU A 118 -8.45 -5.02 14.51
C LEU A 118 -7.86 -5.61 15.79
N ASP A 119 -8.31 -6.80 16.20
CA ASP A 119 -7.81 -7.50 17.39
C ASP A 119 -6.76 -8.57 17.03
N ASP A 120 -6.46 -8.76 15.75
CA ASP A 120 -5.53 -9.78 15.28
C ASP A 120 -4.13 -9.20 15.02
N PRO A 121 -3.07 -10.03 15.11
CA PRO A 121 -1.76 -9.65 14.60
C PRO A 121 -1.83 -9.28 13.13
N GLN A 122 -1.13 -8.20 12.74
CA GLN A 122 -0.99 -7.82 11.34
C GLN A 122 0.26 -8.43 10.74
N ASP A 123 0.17 -8.84 9.47
CA ASP A 123 1.30 -9.28 8.67
C ASP A 123 1.61 -8.33 7.51
N TYR A 124 0.74 -7.37 7.20
CA TYR A 124 0.92 -6.45 6.07
C TYR A 124 1.25 -7.20 4.78
N ARG A 125 0.51 -8.28 4.54
CA ARG A 125 0.73 -9.18 3.41
C ARG A 125 0.62 -8.47 2.07
N PHE A 126 -0.32 -7.52 1.97
CA PHE A 126 -0.62 -6.83 0.72
C PHE A 126 -0.12 -5.39 0.71
N VAL A 127 0.17 -4.93 -0.49
CA VAL A 127 0.33 -3.52 -0.84
C VAL A 127 -0.96 -3.07 -1.49
N ARG A 128 -1.62 -2.09 -0.88
CA ARG A 128 -2.73 -1.38 -1.49
C ARG A 128 -2.19 -0.28 -2.38
N ALA A 129 -2.62 -0.28 -3.63
CA ALA A 129 -2.27 0.74 -4.61
C ALA A 129 -3.49 1.18 -5.40
N ARG A 130 -3.50 2.42 -5.88
CA ARG A 130 -4.52 2.93 -6.80
C ARG A 130 -4.03 2.86 -8.24
N VAL A 131 -4.88 2.38 -9.14
CA VAL A 131 -4.62 2.32 -10.58
C VAL A 131 -5.01 3.63 -11.24
N PHE A 132 -4.05 4.35 -11.82
CA PHE A 132 -4.29 5.59 -12.56
C PHE A 132 -4.39 5.36 -14.07
N ALA A 133 -3.60 4.43 -14.59
CA ALA A 133 -3.58 4.06 -16.00
C ALA A 133 -3.17 2.60 -16.15
N THR A 134 -3.77 1.88 -17.09
CA THR A 134 -3.41 0.50 -17.42
C THR A 134 -3.98 0.06 -18.78
N GLU A 135 -3.37 -0.94 -19.40
CA GLU A 135 -3.93 -1.63 -20.58
C GLU A 135 -5.17 -2.49 -20.26
N GLN A 136 -5.58 -2.56 -18.99
CA GLN A 136 -6.80 -3.23 -18.51
C GLN A 136 -7.82 -2.18 -18.02
N PRO A 137 -8.61 -1.56 -18.91
CA PRO A 137 -9.45 -0.40 -18.58
C PRO A 137 -10.44 -0.64 -17.44
N GLU A 138 -10.83 -1.90 -17.21
CA GLU A 138 -11.71 -2.28 -16.10
C GLU A 138 -11.10 -2.05 -14.70
N LEU A 139 -9.78 -1.94 -14.62
CA LEU A 139 -9.04 -1.69 -13.38
C LEU A 139 -8.72 -0.21 -13.16
N GLU A 140 -8.87 0.66 -14.16
CA GLU A 140 -8.59 2.09 -13.97
C GLU A 140 -9.50 2.71 -12.90
N GLY A 141 -8.89 3.48 -11.99
CA GLY A 141 -9.58 4.07 -10.83
C GLY A 141 -9.92 3.08 -9.70
N CYS A 142 -9.57 1.80 -9.85
CA CYS A 142 -9.70 0.83 -8.77
C CYS A 142 -8.53 0.91 -7.79
N ASP A 143 -8.80 0.53 -6.55
CA ASP A 143 -7.77 0.13 -5.61
C ASP A 143 -7.48 -1.36 -5.83
N VAL A 144 -6.21 -1.73 -5.82
CA VAL A 144 -5.72 -3.10 -6.00
C VAL A 144 -4.88 -3.52 -4.80
N LEU A 145 -4.96 -4.79 -4.44
CA LEU A 145 -4.09 -5.45 -3.47
C LEU A 145 -3.14 -6.39 -4.21
N LEU A 146 -1.85 -6.12 -4.08
CA LEU A 146 -0.78 -6.98 -4.59
C LEU A 146 -0.02 -7.58 -3.41
N GLU A 147 0.44 -8.83 -3.54
CA GLU A 147 1.37 -9.41 -2.56
C GLU A 147 2.61 -8.53 -2.43
N TYR A 148 3.04 -8.23 -1.21
CA TYR A 148 4.24 -7.41 -0.97
C TYR A 148 5.49 -7.96 -1.67
N SER A 149 5.62 -9.29 -1.72
CA SER A 149 6.74 -9.97 -2.39
C SER A 149 6.73 -9.85 -3.91
N ALA A 150 5.62 -9.39 -4.51
CA ALA A 150 5.42 -9.28 -5.94
C ALA A 150 5.48 -7.84 -6.44
N VAL A 151 6.02 -6.90 -5.64
CA VAL A 151 6.15 -5.49 -6.05
C VAL A 151 7.49 -4.89 -5.66
N THR A 152 7.84 -3.81 -6.36
CA THR A 152 8.93 -2.87 -6.01
C THR A 152 8.39 -1.44 -5.98
N PHE A 153 9.15 -0.52 -5.39
CA PHE A 153 8.75 0.87 -5.17
C PHE A 153 9.71 1.83 -5.85
N GLU A 154 9.15 2.84 -6.53
CA GLU A 154 9.93 3.88 -7.23
C GLU A 154 9.49 5.29 -6.81
N ASP A 155 10.44 6.23 -6.82
CA ASP A 155 10.15 7.67 -6.70
C ASP A 155 9.50 8.16 -8.00
N ALA A 156 8.22 8.50 -7.94
CA ALA A 156 7.43 8.95 -9.08
C ALA A 156 7.84 10.31 -9.66
N ARG A 157 8.65 11.08 -8.92
CA ARG A 157 9.08 12.43 -9.31
C ARG A 157 10.28 12.41 -10.26
N ARG A 158 10.78 11.21 -10.59
CA ARG A 158 12.01 11.00 -11.38
C ARG A 158 11.72 10.25 -12.67
#